data_AF-A0A1F7WMP0-F1
#
_entry.id   AF-A0A1F7WMP0-F1
#
_cell.length_a   1.000
_cell.length_b   1.000
_cell.length_c   1.000
_cell.angle_alpha   90.00
_cell.angle_beta   90.00
_cell.angle_gamma   90.00
#
_symmetry.space_group_name_H-M   'P 1'
#
loop_
_entity.id
_entity.type
_entity.pdbx_description
1 polymer ?
#
loop_
_entity_poly.entity_id
_entity_poly.type
_entity_poly.pdbx_seq_one_letter_code
_entity_poly.pdbx_strand_id
1 'polypeptide(L)'
;MSEILRDNGQNHVSDTSSPRELGSNSSGHSLPRRNALILGGLTAAAAFLESCSLIGERFPRLQPIRKAFPEYQDFPRVWTADDLSFALQDSLAHLQESSTKRVEITLAGGEIFIDRKLTFNIPDGVEVRIKAHPDGTRIKGSEELSRHPGNWGAKDNNLIQFNVGEGSNLSIDGIFFHGGSERAGIGGYQAPDSPWDAILAVYGQDAAARGIADKDSVRMGKVHLKDCHFESSEAPGTMLQGLTDLKVEGCTSRATDCLVTVNMCDRGEITDCYGENFLSDFVFGVWSKNILVRNCGVNLAWAGYNFRSCQNVLVKDSYAGYTLAAATTSEVIPGSNERTVGITFENFHTYGSSCVYAFQHAEKVHLAGGVHDGLGEVLTAQGYIARVRNPEWIARKPIYLGPNIAEITSQDLHFRKSEVAPLDYLVGPNETLEGSHFYGFES
;
A
#
# COMPACT_ATOMS: atom_id res chain seq x y z
N MET A 1 -11.51 59.80 15.24
CA MET A 1 -12.11 59.51 13.92
C MET A 1 -12.83 58.17 14.06
N SER A 2 -14.06 58.18 14.58
CA SER A 2 -15.35 58.19 13.83
C SER A 2 -15.55 56.87 13.06
N GLU A 3 -16.17 55.80 13.58
CA GLU A 3 -17.59 55.56 13.92
C GLU A 3 -18.50 55.29 12.68
N ILE A 4 -19.43 54.32 12.84
CA ILE A 4 -20.77 54.16 12.21
C ILE A 4 -20.95 53.21 10.99
N LEU A 5 -21.57 52.06 11.28
CA LEU A 5 -22.86 51.47 10.81
C LEU A 5 -23.43 51.76 9.40
N ARG A 6 -23.97 50.69 8.78
CA ARG A 6 -25.36 50.47 8.24
C ARG A 6 -25.31 49.51 7.02
N ASP A 7 -26.07 48.44 6.88
CA ASP A 7 -27.50 48.09 7.07
C ASP A 7 -28.34 48.18 5.76
N ASN A 8 -29.17 47.14 5.57
CA ASN A 8 -30.39 46.98 4.75
C ASN A 8 -30.42 46.59 3.25
N GLY A 9 -31.29 45.61 2.98
CA GLY A 9 -32.08 45.41 1.74
C GLY A 9 -32.27 43.92 1.38
N GLN A 10 -33.24 43.16 1.93
CA GLN A 10 -34.64 43.00 1.45
C GLN A 10 -34.77 42.78 -0.08
N ASN A 11 -35.61 41.94 -0.68
CA ASN A 11 -36.72 41.03 -0.33
C ASN A 11 -36.99 40.21 -1.62
N HIS A 12 -37.46 38.96 -1.54
CA HIS A 12 -38.70 38.58 -2.24
C HIS A 12 -39.20 37.19 -1.82
N VAL A 13 -40.35 37.24 -1.16
CA VAL A 13 -41.31 36.16 -0.95
C VAL A 13 -42.15 36.00 -2.22
N SER A 14 -42.45 34.75 -2.58
CA SER A 14 -43.77 34.36 -3.07
C SER A 14 -43.98 32.87 -2.89
N ASP A 15 -44.64 32.54 -1.78
CA ASP A 15 -45.48 31.36 -1.63
C ASP A 15 -46.70 31.48 -2.55
N THR A 16 -47.09 30.39 -3.23
CA THR A 16 -48.52 30.07 -3.44
C THR A 16 -48.73 28.56 -3.38
N SER A 17 -49.35 28.17 -2.27
CA SER A 17 -50.04 26.92 -1.94
C SER A 17 -51.08 26.47 -2.99
N SER A 18 -51.22 25.16 -3.19
CA SER A 18 -52.37 24.39 -2.66
C SER A 18 -52.32 22.88 -2.96
N PRO A 19 -52.97 22.04 -2.12
CA PRO A 19 -52.75 20.59 -2.00
C PRO A 19 -53.89 19.74 -2.58
N ARG A 20 -53.63 18.45 -2.85
CA ARG A 20 -54.56 17.31 -3.02
C ARG A 20 -53.68 16.09 -3.39
N GLU A 21 -53.86 14.86 -2.96
CA GLU A 21 -54.82 14.18 -2.10
C GLU A 21 -54.22 12.79 -1.78
N LEU A 22 -54.66 12.19 -0.67
CA LEU A 22 -54.22 10.89 -0.15
C LEU A 22 -54.60 9.72 -1.06
N GLY A 23 -53.69 8.74 -1.19
CA GLY A 23 -53.94 7.41 -1.73
C GLY A 23 -53.16 6.36 -0.93
N SER A 24 -53.90 5.50 -0.24
CA SER A 24 -53.48 4.49 0.72
C SER A 24 -52.92 3.18 0.11
N ASN A 25 -52.10 2.49 0.91
CA ASN A 25 -51.85 1.04 0.99
C ASN A 25 -51.05 0.32 -0.12
N SER A 26 -49.87 -0.19 0.25
CA SER A 26 -49.64 -1.65 0.31
C SER A 26 -48.30 -1.99 0.96
N SER A 27 -48.38 -2.80 2.01
CA SER A 27 -47.29 -3.58 2.60
C SER A 27 -46.73 -4.58 1.57
N GLY A 28 -45.41 -4.55 1.34
CA GLY A 28 -44.72 -5.51 0.48
C GLY A 28 -43.26 -5.64 0.87
N HIS A 29 -42.90 -6.83 1.38
CA HIS A 29 -41.59 -7.23 1.89
C HIS A 29 -40.38 -6.78 1.05
N SER A 30 -39.49 -5.97 1.64
CA SER A 30 -38.16 -5.68 1.10
C SER A 30 -37.09 -6.60 1.73
N LEU A 31 -37.18 -7.90 1.44
CA LEU A 31 -36.14 -8.90 1.77
C LEU A 31 -35.11 -9.25 0.65
N PRO A 32 -35.04 -8.63 -0.56
CA PRO A 32 -34.08 -9.10 -1.57
C PRO A 32 -32.65 -8.57 -1.40
N ARG A 33 -32.39 -7.56 -0.55
CA ARG A 33 -31.03 -6.98 -0.39
C ARG A 33 -30.07 -7.85 0.43
N ARG A 34 -30.56 -8.62 1.41
CA ARG A 34 -29.68 -9.45 2.27
C ARG A 34 -29.18 -10.71 1.56
N ASN A 35 -30.04 -11.36 0.77
CA ASN A 35 -29.66 -12.58 0.05
C ASN A 35 -28.72 -12.28 -1.13
N ALA A 36 -28.85 -11.11 -1.79
CA ALA A 36 -27.91 -10.67 -2.81
C ALA A 36 -26.49 -10.38 -2.25
N LEU A 37 -26.41 -9.86 -1.02
CA LEU A 37 -25.16 -9.61 -0.31
C LEU A 37 -24.43 -10.91 0.08
N ILE A 38 -25.18 -11.92 0.52
CA ILE A 38 -24.64 -13.24 0.87
C ILE A 38 -24.22 -14.00 -0.39
N LEU A 39 -25.02 -13.98 -1.46
CA LEU A 39 -24.64 -14.61 -2.73
C LEU A 39 -23.42 -13.95 -3.35
N GLY A 40 -23.36 -12.61 -3.43
CA GLY A 40 -22.22 -11.89 -3.98
C GLY A 40 -20.91 -12.14 -3.22
N GLY A 41 -20.98 -12.25 -1.89
CA GLY A 41 -19.84 -12.63 -1.05
C GLY A 41 -19.37 -14.07 -1.27
N LEU A 42 -20.30 -15.01 -1.49
CA LEU A 42 -19.96 -16.41 -1.77
C LEU A 42 -19.33 -16.60 -3.16
N THR A 43 -19.79 -15.86 -4.18
CA THR A 43 -19.20 -15.92 -5.53
C THR A 43 -17.80 -15.29 -5.57
N ALA A 44 -17.59 -14.17 -4.86
CA ALA A 44 -16.27 -13.56 -4.72
C ALA A 44 -15.31 -14.47 -3.92
N ALA A 45 -15.79 -15.13 -2.88
CA ALA A 45 -15.02 -16.12 -2.12
C ALA A 45 -14.68 -17.37 -2.95
N ALA A 46 -15.58 -17.83 -3.83
CA ALA A 46 -15.32 -18.95 -4.72
C ALA A 46 -14.27 -18.59 -5.81
N ALA A 47 -14.40 -17.43 -6.46
CA ALA A 47 -13.41 -16.92 -7.39
C ALA A 47 -12.05 -16.66 -6.71
N PHE A 48 -12.07 -16.20 -5.46
CA PHE A 48 -10.90 -16.06 -4.59
C PHE A 48 -10.25 -17.42 -4.29
N LEU A 49 -11.01 -18.44 -3.89
CA LEU A 49 -10.48 -19.77 -3.60
C LEU A 49 -9.94 -20.46 -4.85
N GLU A 50 -10.61 -20.31 -6.00
CA GLU A 50 -10.17 -20.82 -7.29
C GLU A 50 -8.90 -20.11 -7.79
N SER A 51 -8.81 -18.78 -7.61
CA SER A 51 -7.60 -18.00 -7.89
C SER A 51 -6.46 -18.37 -6.95
N CYS A 52 -6.72 -18.53 -5.66
CA CYS A 52 -5.74 -19.00 -4.68
C CYS A 52 -5.28 -20.43 -4.97
N SER A 53 -6.15 -21.29 -5.48
CA SER A 53 -5.81 -22.65 -5.93
C SER A 53 -4.90 -22.59 -7.16
N LEU A 54 -5.28 -21.80 -8.18
CA LEU A 54 -4.49 -21.62 -9.41
C LEU A 54 -3.13 -20.95 -9.14
N ILE A 55 -3.07 -19.96 -8.25
CA ILE A 55 -1.83 -19.28 -7.82
C ILE A 55 -0.98 -20.22 -6.95
N GLY A 56 -1.59 -20.97 -6.04
CA GLY A 56 -0.91 -21.95 -5.19
C GLY A 56 -0.38 -23.17 -5.95
N GLU A 57 -1.01 -23.54 -7.06
CA GLU A 57 -0.56 -24.59 -7.99
C GLU A 57 0.50 -24.10 -8.98
N ARG A 58 0.36 -22.87 -9.51
CA ARG A 58 1.34 -22.27 -10.44
C ARG A 58 2.61 -21.75 -9.74
N PHE A 59 2.53 -21.39 -8.46
CA PHE A 59 3.67 -20.87 -7.68
C PHE A 59 3.81 -21.61 -6.33
N PRO A 60 4.34 -22.85 -6.32
CA PRO A 60 4.44 -23.69 -5.12
C PRO A 60 5.24 -23.06 -3.96
N ARG A 61 6.08 -22.06 -4.26
CA ARG A 61 6.88 -21.32 -3.27
C ARG A 61 6.06 -20.35 -2.41
N LEU A 62 4.80 -20.08 -2.75
CA LEU A 62 3.89 -19.19 -2.00
C LEU A 62 3.11 -19.91 -0.89
N GLN A 63 3.05 -21.23 -0.96
CA GLN A 63 2.38 -22.11 0.01
C GLN A 63 2.91 -22.01 1.46
N PRO A 64 4.21 -21.77 1.74
CA PRO A 64 4.72 -21.77 3.12
C PRO A 64 4.19 -20.62 3.99
N ILE A 65 3.84 -19.47 3.42
CA ILE A 65 3.45 -18.27 4.17
C ILE A 65 2.05 -18.43 4.81
N ARG A 66 1.16 -19.21 4.18
CA ARG A 66 -0.14 -19.58 4.78
C ARG A 66 -0.02 -20.47 6.02
N LYS A 67 1.11 -21.16 6.22
CA LYS A 67 1.34 -22.03 7.38
C LYS A 67 1.92 -21.30 8.60
N ALA A 68 2.28 -20.02 8.49
CA ALA A 68 2.95 -19.29 9.56
C ALA A 68 2.00 -18.65 10.59
N PHE A 69 0.69 -18.63 10.35
CA PHE A 69 -0.25 -17.93 11.23
C PHE A 69 -1.46 -18.80 11.55
N PRO A 70 -1.35 -19.72 12.53
CA PRO A 70 -2.52 -20.33 13.13
C PRO A 70 -3.31 -19.22 13.81
N GLU A 71 -4.42 -18.91 13.18
CA GLU A 71 -5.40 -17.91 13.54
C GLU A 71 -5.70 -17.97 15.06
N TYR A 72 -5.61 -16.81 15.74
CA TYR A 72 -6.17 -16.56 17.08
C TYR A 72 -5.64 -17.42 18.24
N GLN A 73 -4.35 -17.31 18.57
CA GLN A 73 -3.93 -17.64 19.94
C GLN A 73 -4.28 -16.48 20.88
N ASP A 74 -5.15 -16.74 21.85
CA ASP A 74 -5.39 -15.84 22.98
C ASP A 74 -4.07 -15.65 23.74
N PHE A 75 -3.46 -14.48 23.62
CA PHE A 75 -2.21 -14.17 24.30
C PHE A 75 -2.48 -14.00 25.81
N PRO A 76 -1.90 -14.85 26.68
CA PRO A 76 -2.25 -14.86 28.11
C PRO A 76 -1.70 -13.66 28.90
N ARG A 77 -0.89 -12.78 28.26
CA ARG A 77 -0.24 -11.63 28.88
C ARG A 77 -0.31 -10.41 27.96
N VAL A 78 -0.85 -9.31 28.49
CA VAL A 78 -0.94 -8.01 27.81
C VAL A 78 0.14 -7.09 28.38
N TRP A 79 0.96 -6.54 27.51
CA TRP A 79 1.98 -5.53 27.81
C TRP A 79 1.50 -4.15 27.35
N THR A 80 2.08 -3.09 27.91
CA THR A 80 1.68 -1.72 27.60
C THR A 80 2.72 -0.99 26.74
N ALA A 81 2.33 0.16 26.19
CA ALA A 81 3.24 1.07 25.50
C ALA A 81 4.40 1.55 26.39
N ASP A 82 4.17 1.73 27.70
CA ASP A 82 5.23 2.07 28.67
C ASP A 82 6.25 0.95 28.81
N ASP A 83 5.80 -0.31 28.87
CA ASP A 83 6.71 -1.46 28.97
C ASP A 83 7.60 -1.58 27.73
N LEU A 84 7.02 -1.41 26.53
CA LEU A 84 7.77 -1.41 25.27
C LEU A 84 8.74 -0.23 25.21
N SER A 85 8.29 0.96 25.57
CA SER A 85 9.11 2.16 25.56
C SER A 85 10.30 2.02 26.50
N PHE A 86 10.07 1.54 27.73
CA PHE A 86 11.11 1.32 28.72
C PHE A 86 12.13 0.29 28.23
N ALA A 87 11.69 -0.88 27.75
CA ALA A 87 12.58 -1.94 27.29
C ALA A 87 13.50 -1.48 26.13
N LEU A 88 12.95 -0.73 25.18
CA LEU A 88 13.73 -0.21 24.05
C LEU A 88 14.66 0.93 24.47
N GLN A 89 14.17 1.90 25.25
CA GLN A 89 14.98 3.05 25.66
C GLN A 89 16.13 2.66 26.59
N ASP A 90 15.90 1.76 27.54
CA ASP A 90 16.92 1.25 28.47
C ASP A 90 18.03 0.51 27.70
N SER A 91 17.65 -0.35 26.76
CA SER A 91 18.59 -1.07 25.88
C SER A 91 19.42 -0.11 25.01
N LEU A 92 18.82 0.97 24.51
CA LEU A 92 19.51 1.98 23.71
C LEU A 92 20.41 2.89 24.54
N ALA A 93 20.02 3.22 25.78
CA ALA A 93 20.84 4.01 26.70
C ALA A 93 22.14 3.28 27.06
N HIS A 94 22.07 1.97 27.32
CA HIS A 94 23.25 1.15 27.59
C HIS A 94 24.27 1.12 26.44
N LEU A 95 23.85 1.34 25.19
CA LEU A 95 24.76 1.43 24.04
C LEU A 95 25.56 2.74 24.01
N GLN A 96 25.05 3.82 24.59
CA GLN A 96 25.78 5.09 24.63
C GLN A 96 26.96 5.01 25.60
N GLU A 97 26.83 4.22 26.66
CA GLU A 97 27.84 4.03 27.69
C GLU A 97 28.80 2.87 27.40
N SER A 98 28.41 1.95 26.52
CA SER A 98 29.18 0.75 26.17
C SER A 98 30.18 1.01 25.03
N SER A 99 31.31 0.30 25.07
CA SER A 99 32.23 0.18 23.94
C SER A 99 31.66 -0.66 22.79
N THR A 100 30.58 -1.41 23.05
CA THR A 100 29.90 -2.26 22.08
C THR A 100 28.89 -1.43 21.29
N LYS A 101 29.01 -1.39 19.96
CA LYS A 101 28.11 -0.66 19.06
C LYS A 101 26.96 -1.51 18.51
N ARG A 102 26.58 -2.55 19.25
CA ARG A 102 25.54 -3.49 18.83
C ARG A 102 24.67 -3.93 20.00
N VAL A 103 23.36 -3.93 19.81
CA VAL A 103 22.39 -4.51 20.75
C VAL A 103 21.43 -5.43 20.02
N GLU A 104 21.01 -6.49 20.70
CA GLU A 104 19.90 -7.34 20.29
C GLU A 104 18.84 -7.31 21.38
N ILE A 105 17.60 -7.01 21.00
CA ILE A 105 16.44 -6.84 21.87
C ILE A 105 15.41 -7.88 21.46
N THR A 106 15.05 -8.78 22.38
CA THR A 106 13.92 -9.70 22.19
C THR A 106 12.71 -9.11 22.89
N LEU A 107 11.66 -8.84 22.13
CA LEU A 107 10.42 -8.32 22.68
C LEU A 107 9.72 -9.39 23.52
N ALA A 108 8.82 -8.94 24.38
CA ALA A 108 8.03 -9.85 25.18
C ALA A 108 7.06 -10.67 24.33
N GLY A 109 6.82 -11.92 24.75
CA GLY A 109 5.77 -12.75 24.19
C GLY A 109 4.39 -12.23 24.57
N GLY A 110 3.44 -12.32 23.64
CA GLY A 110 2.08 -11.86 23.85
C GLY A 110 1.67 -10.67 22.99
N GLU A 111 0.62 -9.99 23.43
CA GLU A 111 0.13 -8.75 22.82
C GLU A 111 0.67 -7.54 23.60
N ILE A 112 1.21 -6.56 22.88
CA ILE A 112 1.66 -5.26 23.39
C ILE A 112 0.68 -4.20 22.88
N PHE A 113 -0.05 -3.58 23.78
CA PHE A 113 -1.05 -2.58 23.45
C PHE A 113 -0.45 -1.17 23.39
N ILE A 114 -0.67 -0.48 22.27
CA ILE A 114 -0.13 0.85 22.00
C ILE A 114 -1.26 1.87 21.99
N ASP A 115 -1.30 2.71 23.02
CA ASP A 115 -2.33 3.74 23.23
C ASP A 115 -1.88 5.16 22.83
N ARG A 116 -0.63 5.29 22.34
CA ARG A 116 -0.01 6.55 21.93
C ARG A 116 1.12 6.31 20.93
N LYS A 117 1.53 7.37 20.23
CA LYS A 117 2.74 7.34 19.39
C LYS A 117 3.98 7.00 20.22
N LEU A 118 4.82 6.12 19.70
CA LEU A 118 6.15 5.84 20.25
C LEU A 118 7.24 6.25 19.25
N THR A 119 8.28 6.91 19.75
CA THR A 119 9.44 7.34 18.93
C THR A 119 10.74 6.93 19.60
N PHE A 120 11.63 6.33 18.80
CA PHE A 120 12.93 5.84 19.23
C PHE A 120 14.01 6.43 18.32
N ASN A 121 15.14 6.83 18.92
CA ASN A 121 16.28 7.36 18.17
C ASN A 121 17.42 6.35 18.27
N ILE A 122 17.90 5.87 17.12
CA ILE A 122 19.06 5.00 17.00
C ILE A 122 20.28 5.89 16.75
N PRO A 123 21.24 5.97 17.69
CA PRO A 123 22.42 6.83 17.54
C PRO A 123 23.29 6.43 16.36
N ASP A 124 24.16 7.33 15.90
CA ASP A 124 25.12 7.08 14.81
C ASP A 124 26.06 5.88 15.06
N GLY A 125 26.35 5.14 14.00
CA GLY A 125 27.26 4.00 13.99
C GLY A 125 26.84 2.82 14.87
N VAL A 126 25.54 2.66 15.17
CA VAL A 126 25.01 1.59 16.03
C VAL A 126 24.22 0.56 15.21
N GLU A 127 24.39 -0.72 15.54
CA GLU A 127 23.57 -1.83 15.05
C GLU A 127 22.54 -2.25 16.11
N VAL A 128 21.25 -2.13 15.78
CA VAL A 128 20.14 -2.51 16.65
C VAL A 128 19.34 -3.60 15.97
N ARG A 129 19.17 -4.75 16.64
CA ARG A 129 18.29 -5.82 16.18
C ARG A 129 17.15 -6.02 17.18
N ILE A 130 15.92 -5.89 16.71
CA ILE A 130 14.70 -6.14 17.48
C ILE A 130 14.05 -7.40 16.92
N LYS A 131 13.75 -8.38 17.78
CA LYS A 131 13.10 -9.63 17.39
C LYS A 131 11.84 -9.86 18.19
N ALA A 132 10.86 -10.50 17.57
CA ALA A 132 9.75 -11.10 18.29
C ALA A 132 10.23 -12.19 19.27
N HIS A 133 9.43 -12.42 20.30
CA HIS A 133 9.58 -13.57 21.18
C HIS A 133 9.40 -14.88 20.39
N PRO A 134 10.07 -16.00 20.77
CA PRO A 134 9.85 -17.30 20.12
C PRO A 134 8.39 -17.78 20.11
N ASP A 135 7.62 -17.42 21.14
CA ASP A 135 6.18 -17.71 21.24
C ASP A 135 5.29 -16.70 20.48
N GLY A 136 5.90 -15.74 19.77
CA GLY A 136 5.23 -14.68 19.03
C GLY A 136 5.08 -13.38 19.81
N THR A 137 5.19 -12.26 19.08
CA THR A 137 4.93 -10.91 19.59
C THR A 137 3.97 -10.20 18.65
N ARG A 138 2.85 -9.72 19.20
CA ARG A 138 1.90 -8.86 18.51
C ARG A 138 1.92 -7.46 19.11
N ILE A 139 2.10 -6.44 18.29
CA ILE A 139 1.93 -5.04 18.68
C ILE A 139 0.61 -4.55 18.11
N LYS A 140 -0.30 -4.08 18.96
CA LYS A 140 -1.65 -3.67 18.57
C LYS A 140 -1.91 -2.22 18.98
N GLY A 141 -2.18 -1.37 17.99
CA GLY A 141 -2.68 -0.02 18.22
C GLY A 141 -4.08 -0.04 18.86
N SER A 142 -4.35 0.95 19.72
CA SER A 142 -5.67 1.08 20.33
C SER A 142 -6.73 1.47 19.30
N GLU A 143 -7.94 0.96 19.48
CA GLU A 143 -9.05 1.28 18.59
C GLU A 143 -9.45 2.76 18.71
N GLU A 144 -9.34 3.34 19.90
CA GLU A 144 -9.66 4.76 20.15
C GLU A 144 -8.82 5.68 19.27
N LEU A 145 -7.53 5.36 19.14
CA LEU A 145 -6.65 6.14 18.28
C LEU A 145 -7.06 6.03 16.80
N SER A 146 -7.56 4.88 16.35
CA SER A 146 -8.06 4.69 14.97
C SER A 146 -9.34 5.48 14.67
N ARG A 147 -10.11 5.87 15.68
CA ARG A 147 -11.43 6.52 15.51
C ARG A 147 -11.34 8.03 15.26
N HIS A 148 -10.19 8.65 15.43
CA HIS A 148 -10.00 10.09 15.22
C HIS A 148 -9.67 10.41 13.76
N PRO A 149 -10.46 11.25 13.06
CA PRO A 149 -10.11 11.69 11.71
C PRO A 149 -8.85 12.57 11.76
N GLY A 150 -7.81 12.18 11.02
CA GLY A 150 -6.59 12.95 10.83
C GLY A 150 -6.68 13.90 9.63
N ASN A 151 -5.57 14.57 9.29
CA ASN A 151 -5.33 15.04 7.92
C ASN A 151 -4.19 14.18 7.39
N TRP A 152 -4.35 13.55 6.23
CA TRP A 152 -3.30 12.72 5.63
C TRP A 152 -2.00 13.53 5.45
N GLY A 153 -0.87 13.04 5.97
CA GLY A 153 0.42 13.76 5.91
C GLY A 153 0.55 14.96 6.84
N ALA A 154 -0.34 15.10 7.85
CA ALA A 154 -0.04 15.94 9.01
C ALA A 154 1.13 15.33 9.77
N LYS A 155 2.34 15.81 9.40
CA LYS A 155 3.66 15.32 9.81
C LYS A 155 3.70 14.74 11.23
N ASP A 156 4.42 13.62 11.36
CA ASP A 156 4.85 13.01 12.62
C ASP A 156 3.78 12.22 13.40
N ASN A 157 2.81 11.58 12.74
CA ASN A 157 1.85 10.71 13.42
C ASN A 157 2.02 9.25 13.00
N ASN A 158 3.07 8.56 13.43
CA ASN A 158 3.21 7.11 13.23
C ASN A 158 2.88 6.36 14.52
N LEU A 159 2.36 5.14 14.44
CA LEU A 159 2.13 4.34 15.66
C LEU A 159 3.48 4.05 16.37
N ILE A 160 4.45 3.55 15.61
CA ILE A 160 5.84 3.38 16.05
C ILE A 160 6.78 4.03 15.04
N GLN A 161 7.71 4.84 15.52
CA GLN A 161 8.71 5.54 14.72
C GLN A 161 10.13 5.25 15.21
N PHE A 162 11.03 4.95 14.29
CA PHE A 162 12.46 4.90 14.51
C PHE A 162 13.17 5.96 13.66
N ASN A 163 14.00 6.78 14.29
CA ASN A 163 14.91 7.70 13.60
C ASN A 163 16.32 7.09 13.66
N VAL A 164 16.91 6.81 12.50
CA VAL A 164 18.16 6.07 12.37
C VAL A 164 19.29 7.02 11.97
N GLY A 165 20.31 7.10 12.83
CA GLY A 165 21.50 7.92 12.63
C GLY A 165 22.40 7.46 11.47
N GLU A 166 23.41 8.26 11.18
CA GLU A 166 24.38 8.00 10.13
C GLU A 166 25.19 6.72 10.44
N GLY A 167 25.39 5.88 9.42
CA GLY A 167 26.14 4.63 9.56
C GLY A 167 25.46 3.55 10.42
N SER A 168 24.27 3.81 10.95
CA SER A 168 23.52 2.88 11.80
C SER A 168 22.70 1.88 11.01
N ASN A 169 22.37 0.77 11.65
CA ASN A 169 21.57 -0.31 11.07
C ASN A 169 20.49 -0.76 12.05
N LEU A 170 19.23 -0.73 11.60
CA LEU A 170 18.09 -1.24 12.36
C LEU A 170 17.56 -2.51 11.68
N SER A 171 17.48 -3.61 12.41
CA SER A 171 16.84 -4.85 11.96
C SER A 171 15.63 -5.18 12.82
N ILE A 172 14.48 -5.46 12.21
CA ILE A 172 13.24 -5.85 12.91
C ILE A 172 12.75 -7.19 12.32
N ASP A 173 12.50 -8.18 13.17
CA ASP A 173 12.35 -9.58 12.77
C ASP A 173 11.13 -10.25 13.44
N GLY A 174 10.21 -10.77 12.64
CA GLY A 174 9.14 -11.67 13.08
C GLY A 174 7.97 -11.04 13.86
N ILE A 175 7.82 -9.71 13.85
CA ILE A 175 6.79 -9.01 14.65
C ILE A 175 5.48 -8.90 13.86
N PHE A 176 4.37 -9.18 14.54
CA PHE A 176 3.03 -8.89 14.04
C PHE A 176 2.60 -7.49 14.46
N PHE A 177 2.32 -6.60 13.52
CA PHE A 177 1.83 -5.25 13.74
C PHE A 177 0.36 -5.14 13.33
N HIS A 178 -0.50 -4.75 14.27
CA HIS A 178 -1.93 -4.53 14.04
C HIS A 178 -2.27 -3.06 14.24
N GLY A 179 -2.73 -2.38 13.19
CA GLY A 179 -3.00 -0.94 13.18
C GLY A 179 -4.15 -0.50 14.10
N GLY A 180 -4.99 -1.43 14.55
CA GLY A 180 -6.05 -1.16 15.52
C GLY A 180 -7.34 -0.63 14.90
N SER A 181 -7.43 -0.52 13.57
CA SER A 181 -8.67 -0.14 12.89
C SER A 181 -9.46 -1.40 12.52
N GLU A 182 -10.53 -1.68 13.27
CA GLU A 182 -11.50 -2.73 12.88
C GLU A 182 -12.29 -2.38 11.61
N ARG A 183 -12.21 -1.12 11.17
CA ARG A 183 -12.84 -0.62 9.93
C ARG A 183 -11.96 -0.86 8.70
N ALA A 184 -10.64 -0.93 8.90
CA ALA A 184 -9.73 -1.27 7.83
C ALA A 184 -10.05 -2.68 7.31
N GLY A 185 -10.19 -2.81 5.98
CA GLY A 185 -10.57 -4.06 5.36
C GLY A 185 -12.06 -4.39 5.32
N ILE A 186 -12.94 -3.57 5.93
CA ILE A 186 -14.38 -3.62 5.63
C ILE A 186 -14.58 -2.98 4.25
N GLY A 187 -14.79 -3.80 3.22
CA GLY A 187 -14.94 -3.35 1.84
C GLY A 187 -15.87 -2.13 1.70
N GLY A 188 -15.40 -1.12 0.95
CA GLY A 188 -16.16 0.11 0.68
C GLY A 188 -15.96 1.23 1.69
N TYR A 189 -15.16 1.02 2.73
CA TYR A 189 -14.75 2.07 3.64
C TYR A 189 -13.57 2.85 3.04
N GLN A 190 -13.84 4.03 2.48
CA GLN A 190 -12.82 5.07 2.39
C GLN A 190 -12.71 5.67 3.78
N ALA A 191 -11.71 5.26 4.53
CA ALA A 191 -11.45 5.84 5.82
C ALA A 191 -11.37 7.37 5.69
N PRO A 192 -12.05 8.15 6.57
CA PRO A 192 -11.64 9.52 6.76
C PRO A 192 -10.18 9.46 7.18
N ASP A 193 -9.33 10.23 6.51
CA ASP A 193 -7.90 10.43 6.77
C ASP A 193 -7.38 9.69 8.01
N SER A 194 -6.56 8.66 7.78
CA SER A 194 -5.96 7.87 8.85
C SER A 194 -5.36 8.78 9.92
N PRO A 195 -5.54 8.46 11.22
CA PRO A 195 -4.87 9.17 12.30
C PRO A 195 -3.35 8.98 12.25
N TRP A 196 -2.87 8.01 11.48
CA TRP A 196 -1.45 7.72 11.31
C TRP A 196 -0.96 7.82 9.87
N ASP A 197 0.30 8.18 9.72
CA ASP A 197 1.07 8.12 8.48
C ASP A 197 1.56 6.68 8.17
N ALA A 198 1.81 5.85 9.19
CA ALA A 198 2.10 4.42 9.07
C ALA A 198 1.98 3.68 10.42
N ILE A 199 1.86 2.34 10.39
CA ILE A 199 2.00 1.50 11.60
C ILE A 199 3.46 1.51 12.09
N LEU A 200 4.40 1.28 11.18
CA LEU A 200 5.83 1.36 11.45
C LEU A 200 6.49 2.38 10.53
N ALA A 201 7.15 3.38 11.09
CA ALA A 201 7.98 4.31 10.35
C ALA A 201 9.45 4.15 10.72
N VAL A 202 10.32 4.12 9.71
CA VAL A 202 11.76 4.16 9.88
C VAL A 202 12.33 5.26 9.00
N TYR A 203 12.91 6.26 9.63
CA TYR A 203 13.39 7.47 8.99
C TYR A 203 14.90 7.61 9.21
N GLY A 204 15.63 8.11 8.22
CA GLY A 204 16.94 8.73 8.48
C GLY A 204 16.73 9.92 9.44
N GLN A 205 17.66 10.15 10.37
CA GLN A 205 17.49 11.04 11.52
C GLN A 205 16.99 12.47 11.17
N ASP A 206 17.31 12.99 9.98
CA ASP A 206 16.85 14.31 9.51
C ASP A 206 15.63 14.28 8.56
N ALA A 207 15.20 13.08 8.15
CA ALA A 207 14.14 12.90 7.17
C ALA A 207 12.74 13.06 7.80
N ALA A 208 12.59 12.74 9.09
CA ALA A 208 11.32 12.80 9.82
C ALA A 208 10.65 14.19 9.74
N ALA A 209 11.40 15.24 10.04
CA ALA A 209 10.90 16.63 10.09
C ALA A 209 10.50 17.19 8.71
N ARG A 210 10.98 16.58 7.63
CA ARG A 210 10.92 17.14 6.28
C ARG A 210 9.67 16.70 5.51
N GLY A 211 9.09 15.55 5.85
CA GLY A 211 7.92 14.99 5.19
C GLY A 211 8.17 14.57 3.74
N ILE A 212 7.11 14.16 3.03
CA ILE A 212 7.16 13.65 1.65
C ILE A 212 7.30 14.79 0.62
N ALA A 213 7.78 15.99 0.98
CA ALA A 213 7.88 17.12 0.05
C ALA A 213 9.32 17.56 -0.28
N ASP A 214 10.32 17.11 0.48
CA ASP A 214 11.70 17.64 0.39
C ASP A 214 12.69 16.59 -0.13
N LYS A 215 12.79 16.45 -1.44
CA LYS A 215 13.62 15.48 -2.16
C LYS A 215 15.15 15.60 -1.93
N ASP A 216 15.62 16.73 -1.38
CA ASP A 216 17.04 17.07 -1.25
C ASP A 216 17.61 16.75 0.15
N SER A 217 16.84 16.02 0.97
CA SER A 217 17.28 15.58 2.29
C SER A 217 18.46 14.60 2.26
N VAL A 218 19.27 14.62 3.33
CA VAL A 218 20.38 13.69 3.52
C VAL A 218 19.81 12.31 3.87
N ARG A 219 20.27 11.29 3.13
CA ARG A 219 19.89 9.90 3.35
C ARG A 219 20.82 9.28 4.39
N MET A 220 20.26 8.70 5.44
CA MET A 220 21.01 8.21 6.60
C MET A 220 20.53 6.84 7.04
N GLY A 221 21.43 6.05 7.61
CA GLY A 221 21.08 4.77 8.20
C GLY A 221 20.64 3.70 7.21
N LYS A 222 20.44 2.50 7.75
CA LYS A 222 19.97 1.31 7.04
C LYS A 222 18.87 0.63 7.83
N VAL A 223 17.95 -0.01 7.12
CA VAL A 223 16.88 -0.81 7.75
C VAL A 223 16.76 -2.18 7.10
N HIS A 224 16.46 -3.20 7.91
CA HIS A 224 16.06 -4.51 7.45
C HIS A 224 14.81 -4.97 8.20
N LEU A 225 13.70 -5.11 7.50
CA LEU A 225 12.47 -5.72 8.01
C LEU A 225 12.40 -7.15 7.49
N LYS A 226 12.23 -8.12 8.39
CA LYS A 226 12.19 -9.53 8.04
C LYS A 226 11.01 -10.24 8.70
N ASP A 227 10.26 -11.01 7.91
CA ASP A 227 9.17 -11.88 8.38
C ASP A 227 8.13 -11.13 9.24
N CYS A 228 7.95 -9.83 9.01
CA CYS A 228 6.97 -9.00 9.71
C CYS A 228 5.58 -9.11 9.07
N HIS A 229 4.53 -8.98 9.86
CA HIS A 229 3.16 -8.93 9.37
C HIS A 229 2.49 -7.60 9.73
N PHE A 230 1.72 -7.02 8.81
CA PHE A 230 0.97 -5.78 9.02
C PHE A 230 -0.52 -5.99 8.74
N GLU A 231 -1.40 -5.58 9.66
CA GLU A 231 -2.84 -5.79 9.48
C GLU A 231 -3.70 -4.62 9.98
N SER A 232 -4.89 -4.49 9.42
CA SER A 232 -6.02 -3.72 9.98
C SER A 232 -5.64 -2.26 10.26
N SER A 233 -5.20 -1.57 9.21
CA SER A 233 -4.77 -0.18 9.26
C SER A 233 -5.32 0.64 8.10
N GLU A 234 -5.69 1.88 8.38
CA GLU A 234 -6.07 2.86 7.36
C GLU A 234 -4.82 3.57 6.80
N ALA A 235 -3.65 3.30 7.38
CA ALA A 235 -2.33 3.78 6.98
C ALA A 235 -1.49 2.66 6.34
N PRO A 236 -0.39 3.02 5.66
CA PRO A 236 0.65 2.08 5.27
C PRO A 236 1.12 1.20 6.43
N GLY A 237 1.43 -0.06 6.15
CA GLY A 237 2.07 -0.97 7.10
C GLY A 237 3.42 -0.44 7.52
N THR A 238 4.28 -0.13 6.55
CA THR A 238 5.57 0.52 6.80
C THR A 238 5.84 1.74 5.93
N MET A 239 6.51 2.74 6.50
CA MET A 239 7.06 3.90 5.81
C MET A 239 8.57 3.99 6.03
N LEU A 240 9.33 3.90 4.94
CA LEU A 240 10.79 3.91 4.94
C LEU A 240 11.26 5.17 4.23
N GLN A 241 11.89 6.11 4.95
CA GLN A 241 12.18 7.44 4.41
C GLN A 241 13.61 7.92 4.67
N GLY A 242 14.26 8.45 3.62
CA GLY A 242 15.57 9.09 3.76
C GLY A 242 16.65 8.12 4.23
N LEU A 243 16.65 6.89 3.69
CA LEU A 243 17.56 5.82 4.08
C LEU A 243 18.60 5.57 2.97
N THR A 244 19.82 5.21 3.38
CA THR A 244 20.88 4.83 2.42
C THR A 244 20.65 3.46 1.82
N ASP A 245 20.06 2.56 2.59
CA ASP A 245 19.78 1.18 2.22
C ASP A 245 18.54 0.69 2.97
N LEU A 246 17.71 -0.12 2.30
CA LEU A 246 16.60 -0.80 2.93
C LEU A 246 16.48 -2.21 2.40
N LYS A 247 16.06 -3.12 3.28
CA LYS A 247 15.67 -4.47 2.92
C LYS A 247 14.34 -4.83 3.58
N VAL A 248 13.41 -5.37 2.80
CA VAL A 248 12.12 -5.88 3.28
C VAL A 248 11.97 -7.30 2.75
N GLU A 249 12.06 -8.30 3.61
CA GLU A 249 12.15 -9.71 3.25
C GLU A 249 11.05 -10.52 3.95
N GLY A 250 10.28 -11.32 3.21
CA GLY A 250 9.29 -12.22 3.82
C GLY A 250 8.11 -11.50 4.50
N CYS A 251 7.98 -10.19 4.31
CA CYS A 251 6.94 -9.41 4.99
C CYS A 251 5.58 -9.61 4.33
N THR A 252 4.53 -9.61 5.16
CA THR A 252 3.15 -9.75 4.69
C THR A 252 2.26 -8.61 5.16
N SER A 253 1.22 -8.29 4.38
CA SER A 253 0.21 -7.33 4.83
C SER A 253 -1.20 -7.69 4.38
N ARG A 254 -2.19 -7.31 5.18
CA ARG A 254 -3.61 -7.46 4.85
C ARG A 254 -4.42 -6.29 5.37
N ALA A 255 -5.34 -5.77 4.56
CA ALA A 255 -6.23 -4.68 4.99
C ALA A 255 -5.46 -3.47 5.53
N THR A 256 -4.40 -3.06 4.82
CA THR A 256 -3.66 -1.83 5.07
C THR A 256 -3.80 -0.88 3.88
N ASP A 257 -3.37 0.38 4.01
CA ASP A 257 -3.33 1.27 2.85
C ASP A 257 -2.30 0.80 1.82
N CYS A 258 -1.09 0.55 2.30
CA CYS A 258 0.03 -0.01 1.55
C CYS A 258 0.82 -1.01 2.39
N LEU A 259 1.58 -1.94 1.78
CA LEU A 259 2.55 -2.71 2.55
C LEU A 259 3.74 -1.82 2.88
N VAL A 260 4.40 -1.28 1.84
CA VAL A 260 5.63 -0.52 1.99
C VAL A 260 5.64 0.75 1.16
N THR A 261 5.85 1.86 1.84
CA THR A 261 6.18 3.16 1.23
C THR A 261 7.69 3.38 1.31
N VAL A 262 8.33 3.56 0.15
CA VAL A 262 9.75 3.87 0.00
C VAL A 262 9.89 5.31 -0.48
N ASN A 263 10.46 6.17 0.35
CA ASN A 263 10.56 7.59 0.05
C ASN A 263 12.00 8.11 0.22
N MET A 264 12.56 8.73 -0.81
CA MET A 264 13.92 9.28 -0.78
C MET A 264 14.99 8.27 -0.35
N CYS A 265 14.94 7.02 -0.82
CA CYS A 265 15.95 6.00 -0.52
C CYS A 265 16.97 5.83 -1.66
N ASP A 266 18.23 5.51 -1.35
CA ASP A 266 19.29 5.35 -2.36
C ASP A 266 19.35 3.96 -2.99
N ARG A 267 19.03 2.94 -2.19
CA ARG A 267 19.00 1.52 -2.56
C ARG A 267 17.90 0.83 -1.75
N GLY A 268 17.24 -0.14 -2.37
CA GLY A 268 16.27 -0.96 -1.66
C GLY A 268 16.03 -2.31 -2.29
N GLU A 269 15.87 -3.33 -1.46
CA GLU A 269 15.46 -4.68 -1.87
C GLU A 269 14.17 -5.08 -1.15
N ILE A 270 13.13 -5.42 -1.90
CA ILE A 270 11.85 -5.93 -1.39
C ILE A 270 11.65 -7.32 -1.98
N THR A 271 11.78 -8.36 -1.16
CA THR A 271 11.77 -9.76 -1.61
C THR A 271 10.80 -10.63 -0.84
N ASP A 272 10.21 -11.60 -1.54
CA ASP A 272 9.39 -12.63 -0.89
C ASP A 272 8.21 -12.04 -0.08
N CYS A 273 7.71 -10.88 -0.50
CA CYS A 273 6.65 -10.15 0.21
C CYS A 273 5.29 -10.37 -0.44
N TYR A 274 4.24 -10.46 0.38
CA TYR A 274 2.88 -10.72 -0.11
C TYR A 274 1.84 -9.89 0.61
N GLY A 275 0.77 -9.51 -0.07
CA GLY A 275 -0.35 -8.94 0.65
C GLY A 275 -1.64 -8.90 -0.12
N GLU A 276 -2.70 -8.55 0.61
CA GLU A 276 -4.03 -8.49 0.03
C GLU A 276 -4.94 -7.42 0.64
N ASN A 277 -5.94 -7.01 -0.15
CA ASN A 277 -6.99 -6.09 0.26
C ASN A 277 -6.44 -4.71 0.66
N PHE A 278 -5.57 -4.14 -0.17
CA PHE A 278 -5.00 -2.82 0.07
C PHE A 278 -5.98 -1.71 -0.29
N LEU A 279 -5.97 -0.61 0.48
CA LEU A 279 -6.76 0.58 0.16
C LEU A 279 -6.15 1.37 -1.00
N SER A 280 -4.82 1.39 -1.13
CA SER A 280 -4.10 2.04 -2.23
C SER A 280 -3.13 1.09 -2.93
N ASP A 281 -1.86 1.08 -2.54
CA ASP A 281 -0.77 0.46 -3.28
C ASP A 281 -0.27 -0.81 -2.57
N PHE A 282 0.44 -1.73 -3.23
CA PHE A 282 1.21 -2.75 -2.50
C PHE A 282 2.64 -2.27 -2.21
N VAL A 283 3.33 -1.78 -3.24
CA VAL A 283 4.60 -1.07 -3.11
C VAL A 283 4.43 0.34 -3.69
N PHE A 284 4.63 1.34 -2.84
CA PHE A 284 4.66 2.74 -3.25
C PHE A 284 6.08 3.29 -3.13
N GLY A 285 6.61 3.84 -4.22
CA GLY A 285 7.94 4.43 -4.27
C GLY A 285 7.91 5.86 -4.78
N VAL A 286 8.63 6.77 -4.10
CA VAL A 286 8.80 8.15 -4.54
C VAL A 286 10.21 8.67 -4.29
N TRP A 287 10.78 9.40 -5.26
CA TRP A 287 12.13 10.00 -5.21
C TRP A 287 13.27 9.06 -4.77
N SER A 288 13.09 7.78 -5.05
CA SER A 288 14.00 6.72 -4.61
C SER A 288 14.76 6.11 -5.77
N LYS A 289 15.92 5.54 -5.50
CA LYS A 289 16.85 5.03 -6.52
C LYS A 289 17.20 3.58 -6.27
N ASN A 290 17.56 2.86 -7.33
CA ASN A 290 18.09 1.49 -7.29
C ASN A 290 17.21 0.54 -6.45
N ILE A 291 15.93 0.47 -6.80
CA ILE A 291 14.94 -0.33 -6.09
C ILE A 291 14.73 -1.65 -6.83
N LEU A 292 14.98 -2.76 -6.13
CA LEU A 292 14.68 -4.11 -6.57
C LEU A 292 13.45 -4.63 -5.83
N VAL A 293 12.44 -5.06 -6.57
CA VAL A 293 11.29 -5.82 -6.04
C VAL A 293 11.29 -7.19 -6.70
N ARG A 294 11.36 -8.27 -5.93
CA ARG A 294 11.52 -9.62 -6.50
C ARG A 294 10.73 -10.69 -5.76
N ASN A 295 10.08 -11.59 -6.49
CA ASN A 295 9.27 -12.65 -5.90
C ASN A 295 8.23 -12.10 -4.92
N CYS A 296 7.52 -11.04 -5.32
CA CYS A 296 6.48 -10.41 -4.51
C CYS A 296 5.12 -10.54 -5.17
N GLY A 297 4.05 -10.56 -4.37
CA GLY A 297 2.69 -10.73 -4.89
C GLY A 297 1.65 -9.89 -4.17
N VAL A 298 0.76 -9.27 -4.93
CA VAL A 298 -0.41 -8.55 -4.40
C VAL A 298 -1.70 -9.14 -4.92
N ASN A 299 -2.71 -9.17 -4.06
CA ASN A 299 -4.07 -9.55 -4.42
C ASN A 299 -5.08 -8.50 -3.93
N LEU A 300 -5.77 -7.81 -4.82
CA LEU A 300 -6.67 -6.69 -4.52
C LEU A 300 -5.93 -5.46 -3.98
N ALA A 301 -5.74 -4.47 -4.85
CA ALA A 301 -5.20 -3.16 -4.53
C ALA A 301 -5.68 -2.12 -5.57
N TRP A 302 -5.61 -0.83 -5.27
CA TRP A 302 -5.77 0.20 -6.29
C TRP A 302 -4.62 0.09 -7.30
N ALA A 303 -3.37 0.11 -6.83
CA ALA A 303 -2.25 -0.31 -7.66
C ALA A 303 -1.37 -1.37 -7.00
N GLY A 304 -0.77 -2.25 -7.80
CA GLY A 304 0.21 -3.18 -7.27
C GLY A 304 1.53 -2.45 -6.97
N TYR A 305 2.12 -1.90 -8.02
CA TYR A 305 3.44 -1.27 -7.96
C TYR A 305 3.36 0.15 -8.51
N ASN A 306 3.61 1.16 -7.67
CA ASN A 306 3.43 2.56 -8.00
C ASN A 306 4.72 3.33 -7.72
N PHE A 307 5.40 3.78 -8.78
CA PHE A 307 6.69 4.45 -8.69
C PHE A 307 6.67 5.84 -9.34
N ARG A 308 6.96 6.87 -8.55
CA ARG A 308 6.88 8.27 -8.98
C ARG A 308 8.20 8.98 -8.77
N SER A 309 8.78 9.54 -9.85
CA SER A 309 10.10 10.17 -9.80
C SER A 309 11.21 9.26 -9.24
N CYS A 310 11.09 7.94 -9.44
CA CYS A 310 12.11 6.97 -9.02
C CYS A 310 13.18 6.78 -10.11
N GLN A 311 14.34 6.22 -9.76
CA GLN A 311 15.41 5.91 -10.73
C GLN A 311 15.87 4.46 -10.58
N ASN A 312 16.08 3.76 -11.70
CA ASN A 312 16.59 2.38 -11.75
C ASN A 312 15.74 1.42 -10.88
N VAL A 313 14.47 1.26 -11.25
CA VAL A 313 13.54 0.34 -10.59
C VAL A 313 13.47 -0.96 -11.38
N LEU A 314 13.64 -2.10 -10.71
CA LEU A 314 13.47 -3.43 -11.29
C LEU A 314 12.42 -4.20 -10.48
N VAL A 315 11.33 -4.58 -11.13
CA VAL A 315 10.31 -5.50 -10.60
C VAL A 315 10.48 -6.82 -11.33
N LYS A 316 10.78 -7.90 -10.60
CA LYS A 316 11.16 -9.19 -11.18
C LYS A 316 10.40 -10.36 -10.56
N ASP A 317 10.01 -11.34 -11.37
CA ASP A 317 9.37 -12.59 -10.90
C ASP A 317 8.21 -12.31 -9.95
N SER A 318 7.38 -11.31 -10.26
CA SER A 318 6.37 -10.76 -9.33
C SER A 318 4.98 -10.80 -9.94
N TYR A 319 3.95 -10.63 -9.10
CA TYR A 319 2.56 -10.80 -9.51
C TYR A 319 1.62 -9.72 -8.94
N ALA A 320 0.64 -9.30 -9.73
CA ALA A 320 -0.47 -8.48 -9.27
C ALA A 320 -1.84 -9.03 -9.70
N GLY A 321 -2.70 -9.30 -8.72
CA GLY A 321 -4.05 -9.81 -8.88
C GLY A 321 -5.12 -8.78 -8.57
N TYR A 322 -6.16 -8.70 -9.40
CA TYR A 322 -7.38 -7.93 -9.17
C TYR A 322 -7.14 -6.47 -8.77
N THR A 323 -6.30 -5.79 -9.55
CA THR A 323 -5.95 -4.38 -9.33
C THR A 323 -6.64 -3.44 -10.31
N LEU A 324 -6.77 -2.15 -9.97
CA LEU A 324 -7.12 -1.16 -10.98
C LEU A 324 -5.94 -0.96 -11.96
N ALA A 325 -4.73 -0.80 -11.45
CA ALA A 325 -3.49 -0.81 -12.22
C ALA A 325 -2.49 -1.79 -11.61
N ALA A 326 -1.99 -2.79 -12.33
CA ALA A 326 -0.96 -3.66 -11.78
C ALA A 326 0.36 -2.89 -11.54
N ALA A 327 0.73 -2.03 -12.47
CA ALA A 327 1.88 -1.13 -12.36
C ALA A 327 1.54 0.27 -12.85
N THR A 328 2.06 1.31 -12.19
CA THR A 328 1.80 2.71 -12.52
C THR A 328 2.99 3.62 -12.28
N THR A 329 3.09 4.66 -13.10
CA THR A 329 3.97 5.82 -12.88
C THR A 329 3.17 7.09 -13.12
N SER A 330 3.14 8.00 -12.16
CA SER A 330 2.44 9.30 -12.28
C SER A 330 3.30 10.45 -11.80
N GLU A 331 2.88 11.68 -12.10
CA GLU A 331 3.49 12.88 -11.50
C GLU A 331 3.37 12.80 -9.97
N VAL A 332 4.44 13.21 -9.28
CA VAL A 332 4.38 13.47 -7.83
C VAL A 332 3.71 14.82 -7.57
N ILE A 333 4.06 15.82 -8.38
CA ILE A 333 3.59 17.20 -8.28
C ILE A 333 3.03 17.59 -9.65
N PRO A 334 1.74 18.00 -9.73
CA PRO A 334 1.15 18.42 -11.00
C PRO A 334 1.99 19.46 -11.73
N GLY A 335 2.38 19.15 -12.97
CA GLY A 335 3.18 20.05 -13.81
C GLY A 335 4.69 20.07 -13.49
N SER A 336 5.18 19.16 -12.65
CA SER A 336 6.63 18.97 -12.52
C SER A 336 7.20 18.20 -13.70
N ASN A 337 8.41 18.56 -14.12
CA ASN A 337 9.15 17.82 -15.16
C ASN A 337 9.89 16.60 -14.60
N GLU A 338 9.64 16.22 -13.35
CA GLU A 338 10.28 15.05 -12.75
C GLU A 338 9.67 13.78 -13.34
N ARG A 339 10.54 12.83 -13.71
CA ARG A 339 10.15 11.58 -14.35
C ARG A 339 10.74 10.42 -13.60
N THR A 340 10.03 9.29 -13.62
CA THR A 340 10.63 8.01 -13.26
C THR A 340 11.61 7.60 -14.37
N VAL A 341 12.88 7.35 -14.04
CA VAL A 341 13.94 7.06 -15.01
C VAL A 341 14.38 5.60 -14.89
N GLY A 342 14.18 4.81 -15.94
CA GLY A 342 14.60 3.40 -15.97
C GLY A 342 13.77 2.53 -15.04
N ILE A 343 12.57 2.17 -15.48
CA ILE A 343 11.74 1.16 -14.82
C ILE A 343 11.69 -0.11 -15.68
N THR A 344 11.98 -1.25 -15.05
CA THR A 344 12.01 -2.55 -15.71
C THR A 344 11.06 -3.52 -15.01
N PHE A 345 10.24 -4.22 -15.79
CA PHE A 345 9.45 -5.35 -15.36
C PHE A 345 9.94 -6.61 -16.06
N GLU A 346 10.45 -7.57 -15.30
CA GLU A 346 10.94 -8.86 -15.79
C GLU A 346 10.09 -10.01 -15.25
N ASN A 347 9.52 -10.84 -16.13
CA ASN A 347 8.69 -11.98 -15.74
C ASN A 347 7.56 -11.55 -14.76
N PHE A 348 6.85 -10.48 -15.13
CA PHE A 348 5.78 -9.90 -14.32
C PHE A 348 4.43 -10.44 -14.76
N HIS A 349 3.66 -10.98 -13.82
CA HIS A 349 2.39 -11.64 -14.12
C HIS A 349 1.21 -10.86 -13.54
N THR A 350 0.07 -10.92 -14.22
CA THR A 350 -1.17 -10.35 -13.69
C THR A 350 -2.35 -11.26 -13.90
N TYR A 351 -3.34 -11.17 -13.02
CA TYR A 351 -4.64 -11.80 -13.19
C TYR A 351 -5.74 -10.82 -12.76
N GLY A 352 -6.79 -10.64 -13.56
CA GLY A 352 -7.95 -9.84 -13.12
C GLY A 352 -7.70 -8.33 -13.02
N SER A 353 -6.60 -7.82 -13.55
CA SER A 353 -6.31 -6.38 -13.52
C SER A 353 -7.15 -5.62 -14.56
N SER A 354 -7.62 -4.43 -14.20
CA SER A 354 -8.31 -3.54 -15.15
C SER A 354 -7.34 -2.97 -16.19
N CYS A 355 -6.16 -2.57 -15.71
CA CYS A 355 -5.03 -2.12 -16.49
C CYS A 355 -3.77 -2.82 -15.96
N VAL A 356 -2.94 -3.37 -16.84
CA VAL A 356 -1.68 -3.98 -16.45
C VAL A 356 -0.65 -2.87 -16.20
N TYR A 357 -0.45 -2.02 -17.19
CA TYR A 357 0.56 -0.97 -17.14
C TYR A 357 -0.09 0.39 -17.39
N ALA A 358 -0.06 1.28 -16.39
CA ALA A 358 -0.57 2.64 -16.48
C ALA A 358 0.58 3.64 -16.27
N PHE A 359 1.42 3.81 -17.29
CA PHE A 359 2.55 4.72 -17.21
C PHE A 359 2.15 6.08 -17.73
N GLN A 360 2.40 7.13 -16.96
CA GLN A 360 2.10 8.51 -17.35
C GLN A 360 3.36 9.34 -17.49
N HIS A 361 4.32 9.13 -16.57
CA HIS A 361 5.52 9.94 -16.42
C HIS A 361 6.75 9.06 -16.20
N ALA A 362 7.35 8.61 -17.30
CA ALA A 362 8.56 7.80 -17.27
C ALA A 362 9.49 8.16 -18.45
N GLU A 363 10.80 8.18 -18.23
CA GLU A 363 11.75 8.37 -19.32
C GLU A 363 11.98 7.08 -20.10
N LYS A 364 12.26 5.98 -19.39
CA LYS A 364 12.58 4.68 -20.00
C LYS A 364 11.84 3.56 -19.29
N VAL A 365 11.07 2.79 -20.05
CA VAL A 365 10.32 1.64 -19.59
C VAL A 365 10.77 0.40 -20.37
N HIS A 366 11.16 -0.66 -19.65
CA HIS A 366 11.46 -1.97 -20.24
C HIS A 366 10.51 -3.03 -19.68
N LEU A 367 9.81 -3.73 -20.56
CA LEU A 367 8.88 -4.80 -20.20
C LEU A 367 9.36 -6.10 -20.85
N ALA A 368 9.74 -7.10 -20.07
CA ALA A 368 10.35 -8.32 -20.58
C ALA A 368 9.77 -9.57 -19.90
N GLY A 369 9.00 -10.35 -20.66
CA GLY A 369 8.37 -11.56 -20.14
C GLY A 369 7.20 -11.26 -19.20
N GLY A 370 6.12 -12.02 -19.35
CA GLY A 370 4.96 -11.88 -18.49
C GLY A 370 3.74 -12.56 -19.07
N VAL A 371 2.86 -12.99 -18.18
CA VAL A 371 1.55 -13.55 -18.55
C VAL A 371 0.48 -12.75 -17.83
N HIS A 372 -0.42 -12.18 -18.62
CA HIS A 372 -1.46 -11.27 -18.17
C HIS A 372 -2.82 -11.87 -18.54
N ASP A 373 -3.42 -12.57 -17.57
CA ASP A 373 -4.67 -13.30 -17.73
C ASP A 373 -5.87 -12.49 -17.14
N GLY A 374 -7.10 -12.78 -17.57
CA GLY A 374 -8.32 -12.26 -16.91
C GLY A 374 -8.50 -10.73 -17.00
N LEU A 375 -7.95 -10.08 -18.02
CA LEU A 375 -7.99 -8.61 -18.13
C LEU A 375 -9.43 -8.06 -18.15
N GLY A 376 -9.65 -6.97 -17.42
CA GLY A 376 -10.95 -6.32 -17.32
C GLY A 376 -11.93 -6.99 -16.35
N GLU A 377 -11.54 -8.10 -15.70
CA GLU A 377 -12.30 -8.69 -14.59
C GLU A 377 -12.08 -7.88 -13.31
N VAL A 378 -12.76 -6.75 -13.20
CA VAL A 378 -12.77 -5.99 -11.96
C VAL A 378 -13.61 -6.75 -10.95
N LEU A 379 -12.98 -7.57 -10.10
CA LEU A 379 -13.65 -8.17 -8.95
C LEU A 379 -14.00 -7.06 -7.95
N THR A 380 -15.19 -6.54 -8.13
CA THR A 380 -15.83 -5.71 -7.12
C THR A 380 -16.45 -6.65 -6.10
N ALA A 381 -15.80 -6.87 -4.94
CA ALA A 381 -16.37 -7.76 -3.92
C ALA A 381 -17.77 -7.31 -3.38
N GLN A 382 -18.29 -6.13 -3.79
CA GLN A 382 -19.68 -5.63 -3.76
C GLN A 382 -19.79 -4.24 -4.46
N GLY A 383 -19.16 -4.00 -5.63
CA GLY A 383 -19.09 -2.65 -6.24
C GLY A 383 -17.89 -1.78 -5.79
N TYR A 384 -16.77 -2.38 -5.40
CA TYR A 384 -15.61 -1.77 -4.73
C TYR A 384 -14.57 -1.03 -5.58
N ILE A 385 -15.00 -0.40 -6.66
CA ILE A 385 -14.36 0.82 -7.21
C ILE A 385 -15.41 1.95 -7.26
N ALA A 386 -16.44 1.92 -6.41
CA ALA A 386 -17.48 2.95 -6.37
C ALA A 386 -17.01 4.18 -5.59
N ARG A 387 -16.15 4.97 -6.25
CA ARG A 387 -15.93 6.44 -6.14
C ARG A 387 -14.47 6.81 -6.44
N VAL A 388 -13.90 6.23 -7.49
CA VAL A 388 -12.84 6.96 -8.20
C VAL A 388 -13.51 8.17 -8.86
N ARG A 389 -13.35 9.36 -8.27
CA ARG A 389 -13.63 10.63 -8.97
C ARG A 389 -12.66 10.70 -10.15
N ASN A 390 -13.06 10.15 -11.30
CA ASN A 390 -12.33 10.03 -12.57
C ASN A 390 -11.07 9.14 -12.56
N PRO A 391 -10.86 8.26 -13.57
CA PRO A 391 -11.12 8.60 -14.97
C PRO A 391 -11.80 7.51 -15.80
N GLU A 392 -12.64 7.94 -16.74
CA GLU A 392 -13.18 7.12 -17.83
C GLU A 392 -12.10 6.49 -18.74
N TRP A 393 -10.80 6.69 -18.47
CA TRP A 393 -9.68 6.32 -19.33
C TRP A 393 -8.91 5.05 -18.90
N ILE A 394 -8.96 4.65 -17.63
CA ILE A 394 -8.26 3.44 -17.12
C ILE A 394 -9.13 2.18 -17.30
N ALA A 395 -10.45 2.34 -17.38
CA ALA A 395 -11.39 1.23 -17.20
C ALA A 395 -11.42 0.16 -18.32
N ARG A 396 -10.65 0.27 -19.42
CA ARG A 396 -10.78 -0.63 -20.59
C ARG A 396 -9.50 -0.90 -21.39
N LYS A 397 -8.32 -0.58 -20.86
CA LYS A 397 -7.06 -0.72 -21.62
C LYS A 397 -6.04 -1.54 -20.85
N PRO A 398 -5.53 -2.66 -21.42
CA PRO A 398 -4.49 -3.45 -20.79
C PRO A 398 -3.20 -2.62 -20.56
N ILE A 399 -2.92 -1.68 -21.45
CA ILE A 399 -1.78 -0.77 -21.36
C ILE A 399 -2.27 0.67 -21.61
N TYR A 400 -1.90 1.58 -20.71
CA TYR A 400 -2.05 3.02 -20.85
C TYR A 400 -0.68 3.69 -20.83
N LEU A 401 -0.41 4.47 -21.87
CA LEU A 401 0.82 5.23 -22.04
C LEU A 401 0.46 6.72 -22.14
N GLY A 402 0.84 7.50 -21.13
CA GLY A 402 0.61 8.93 -21.06
C GLY A 402 1.55 9.72 -21.99
N PRO A 403 1.29 11.02 -22.13
CA PRO A 403 1.99 11.88 -23.09
C PRO A 403 3.46 12.14 -22.74
N ASN A 404 3.91 11.81 -21.54
CA ASN A 404 5.24 12.12 -21.02
C ASN A 404 6.13 10.87 -20.89
N ILE A 405 5.87 9.85 -21.71
CA ILE A 405 6.75 8.70 -21.90
C ILE A 405 7.73 9.01 -23.03
N ALA A 406 9.03 8.79 -22.82
CA ALA A 406 10.05 9.05 -23.84
C ALA A 406 10.52 7.79 -24.58
N GLU A 407 10.55 6.63 -23.91
CA GLU A 407 10.97 5.36 -24.52
C GLU A 407 10.27 4.19 -23.83
N ILE A 408 9.69 3.28 -24.62
CA ILE A 408 9.21 1.98 -24.17
C ILE A 408 9.75 0.86 -25.04
N THR A 409 10.27 -0.18 -24.40
CA THR A 409 10.67 -1.44 -25.05
C THR A 409 9.89 -2.60 -24.44
N SER A 410 9.44 -3.52 -25.28
CA SER A 410 8.68 -4.69 -24.85
C SER A 410 9.19 -5.96 -25.52
N GLN A 411 9.29 -7.04 -24.77
CA GLN A 411 9.66 -8.37 -25.25
C GLN A 411 8.82 -9.45 -24.54
N ASP A 412 8.35 -10.46 -25.28
CA ASP A 412 7.73 -11.68 -24.73
C ASP A 412 6.54 -11.43 -23.76
N LEU A 413 5.70 -10.44 -24.06
CA LEU A 413 4.49 -10.17 -23.28
C LEU A 413 3.29 -10.97 -23.83
N HIS A 414 2.64 -11.74 -22.96
CA HIS A 414 1.45 -12.53 -23.31
C HIS A 414 0.21 -11.98 -22.61
N PHE A 415 -0.77 -11.53 -23.40
CA PHE A 415 -2.07 -11.06 -22.89
C PHE A 415 -3.15 -12.06 -23.28
N ARG A 416 -3.83 -12.65 -22.28
CA ARG A 416 -4.99 -13.52 -22.50
C ARG A 416 -6.25 -12.79 -22.05
N LYS A 417 -7.18 -12.68 -22.99
CA LYS A 417 -8.45 -11.99 -22.79
C LYS A 417 -9.37 -12.84 -21.93
N SER A 418 -10.16 -12.23 -21.03
CA SER A 418 -11.33 -12.93 -20.48
C SER A 418 -12.40 -13.01 -21.57
N GLU A 419 -13.24 -14.05 -21.52
CA GLU A 419 -14.33 -14.26 -22.48
C GLU A 419 -15.41 -13.14 -22.45
N VAL A 420 -15.24 -12.11 -21.61
CA VAL A 420 -16.36 -11.28 -21.11
C VAL A 420 -16.54 -9.92 -21.81
N ALA A 421 -15.59 -9.34 -22.55
CA ALA A 421 -15.87 -8.09 -23.32
C ALA A 421 -14.84 -7.70 -24.38
N PRO A 422 -15.19 -7.04 -25.51
CA PRO A 422 -14.22 -6.44 -26.44
C PRO A 422 -13.42 -5.29 -25.77
N LEU A 423 -12.09 -5.32 -25.93
CA LEU A 423 -11.14 -4.33 -25.41
C LEU A 423 -10.51 -3.55 -26.58
N ASP A 424 -10.35 -2.23 -26.40
CA ASP A 424 -9.57 -1.37 -27.31
C ASP A 424 -8.11 -1.32 -26.81
N TYR A 425 -7.16 -1.80 -27.61
CA TYR A 425 -5.85 -2.18 -27.08
C TYR A 425 -4.81 -1.04 -26.92
N LEU A 426 -4.98 0.15 -27.50
CA LEU A 426 -3.94 1.21 -27.44
C LEU A 426 -4.52 2.63 -27.66
N VAL A 427 -4.06 3.62 -26.88
CA VAL A 427 -3.97 5.03 -27.31
C VAL A 427 -2.72 5.64 -26.66
N GLY A 428 -1.76 6.02 -27.50
CA GLY A 428 -0.71 6.99 -27.20
C GLY A 428 -0.54 7.87 -28.44
N PRO A 429 -0.25 9.18 -28.31
CA PRO A 429 -0.30 10.09 -29.43
C PRO A 429 0.79 9.89 -30.49
N ASN A 430 1.87 9.11 -30.27
CA ASN A 430 3.03 9.15 -31.18
C ASN A 430 3.95 7.91 -31.31
N GLU A 431 3.65 6.70 -30.83
CA GLU A 431 4.64 5.59 -30.92
C GLU A 431 4.06 4.24 -31.36
N THR A 432 4.74 3.62 -32.33
CA THR A 432 4.64 2.22 -32.72
C THR A 432 5.44 1.36 -31.73
N LEU A 433 4.77 0.44 -31.04
CA LEU A 433 5.44 -0.65 -30.31
C LEU A 433 6.17 -1.57 -31.32
N GLU A 434 7.48 -1.43 -31.43
CA GLU A 434 8.29 -2.40 -32.17
C GLU A 434 8.53 -3.65 -31.31
N GLY A 435 8.24 -4.84 -31.85
CA GLY A 435 8.59 -6.13 -31.23
C GLY A 435 7.50 -6.82 -30.40
N SER A 436 6.30 -6.25 -30.23
CA SER A 436 5.19 -6.94 -29.57
C SER A 436 4.54 -7.94 -30.53
N HIS A 437 4.80 -9.24 -30.34
CA HIS A 437 3.98 -10.27 -30.96
C HIS A 437 2.65 -10.38 -30.21
N PHE A 438 1.59 -9.77 -30.75
CA PHE A 438 0.22 -10.13 -30.40
C PHE A 438 -0.05 -11.52 -30.98
N TYR A 439 0.34 -12.57 -30.25
CA TYR A 439 -0.03 -13.92 -30.64
C TYR A 439 -1.54 -14.06 -30.65
N GLY A 440 -2.02 -14.60 -31.77
CA GLY A 440 -3.40 -14.54 -32.20
C GLY A 440 -4.41 -15.15 -31.24
N PHE A 441 -5.63 -14.68 -31.43
CA PHE A 441 -6.86 -15.20 -30.86
C PHE A 441 -7.01 -16.68 -31.26
N GLU A 442 -6.70 -17.59 -30.35
CA GLU A 442 -7.33 -18.91 -30.38
C GLU A 442 -8.70 -18.76 -29.72
N SER A 443 -9.72 -18.91 -30.56
CA SER A 443 -11.15 -18.90 -30.22
C SER A 443 -11.57 -20.12 -29.40
#